data_AF-A0A8S1JNS0-F1
#
_entry.id   AF-A0A8S1JNS0-F1
#
_cell.length_a   1.000
_cell.length_b   1.000
_cell.length_c   1.000
_cell.angle_alpha   90.00
_cell.angle_beta   90.00
_cell.angle_gamma   90.00
#
_symmetry.space_group_name_H-M   'P 1'
#
loop_
_entity.id
_entity.type
_entity.pdbx_description
1 polymer ?
#
loop_
_entity_poly.entity_id
_entity_poly.type
_entity_poly.pdbx_seq_one_letter_code
_entity_poly.pdbx_strand_id
1 'polypeptide(L)'
;MNRHLSKLIQKSFSIQTKATQNYTMPHPIWNKPELEQVSLEHKPALTFGDHFAYYFIQSMRVGFDVMSGYKKIAPFQSELVSEKKWINRVLFLETVAGVPGFVAGMHRHLRSLRGMKRDQGWIHTLLEEAENERIHLLTFLNIKKPSLIFRTGVVLAQTWYVALFGVAYMFWPRVCHRIVGYLEEEAVKTYTHMIHEIEREGSPIHSWTTRKANEHSIEYWGLEKDATLLDVVKAIRKDEEHHKDVNHYFADDYTQSKPNPFPPGK
;
A
#
# COMPACT_ATOMS: atom_id res chain seq x y z
N MET A 1 17.00 -24.85 -21.08
CA MET A 1 16.02 -23.77 -21.22
C MET A 1 16.41 -22.89 -22.40
N ASN A 2 15.57 -22.80 -23.43
CA ASN A 2 15.94 -22.27 -24.75
C ASN A 2 16.27 -20.76 -24.68
N ARG A 3 17.43 -20.32 -25.23
CA ARG A 3 17.90 -18.91 -25.22
C ARG A 3 16.85 -17.94 -25.78
N HIS A 4 15.97 -18.44 -26.65
CA HIS A 4 14.88 -17.65 -27.22
C HIS A 4 13.76 -17.34 -26.22
N LEU A 5 13.40 -18.29 -25.36
CA LEU A 5 12.43 -18.10 -24.28
C LEU A 5 12.99 -17.13 -23.23
N SER A 6 14.28 -17.27 -22.91
CA SER A 6 14.97 -16.36 -22.00
C SER A 6 14.99 -14.91 -22.51
N LYS A 7 15.20 -14.69 -23.81
CA LYS A 7 15.12 -13.35 -24.42
C LYS A 7 13.68 -12.79 -24.47
N LEU A 8 12.67 -13.63 -24.73
CA LEU A 8 11.26 -13.21 -24.72
C LEU A 8 10.81 -12.78 -23.32
N ILE A 9 11.17 -13.57 -22.31
CA ILE A 9 10.99 -13.25 -20.89
C ILE A 9 11.72 -11.94 -20.58
N GLN A 10 13.00 -11.80 -20.96
CA GLN A 10 13.77 -10.59 -20.64
C GLN A 10 13.22 -9.32 -21.31
N LYS A 11 12.64 -9.42 -22.51
CA LYS A 11 12.05 -8.30 -23.25
C LYS A 11 10.67 -7.88 -22.70
N SER A 12 9.94 -8.76 -22.03
CA SER A 12 8.71 -8.39 -21.31
C SER A 12 8.97 -7.74 -19.94
N PHE A 13 10.23 -7.66 -19.50
CA PHE A 13 10.62 -7.18 -18.15
C PHE A 13 11.51 -5.94 -18.16
N SER A 14 11.68 -5.27 -19.29
CA SER A 14 12.16 -3.88 -19.29
C SER A 14 10.94 -2.98 -19.12
N ILE A 15 10.83 -2.30 -17.98
CA ILE A 15 10.02 -1.08 -17.85
C ILE A 15 10.75 -0.04 -18.70
N GLN A 16 10.57 -0.12 -20.02
CA GLN A 16 11.02 0.91 -20.95
C GLN A 16 9.78 1.72 -21.29
N THR A 17 9.60 2.82 -20.57
CA THR A 17 8.62 3.84 -20.92
C THR A 17 9.38 5.13 -21.12
N LYS A 18 9.61 5.49 -22.39
CA LYS A 18 9.79 6.90 -22.75
C LYS A 18 8.50 7.60 -22.32
N ALA A 19 8.54 8.35 -21.21
CA ALA A 19 7.38 9.09 -20.72
C ALA A 19 7.22 10.38 -21.52
N THR A 20 6.06 10.60 -22.13
CA THR A 20 5.64 11.93 -22.62
C THR A 20 4.25 12.32 -22.15
N GLN A 21 3.52 11.47 -21.42
CA GLN A 21 2.18 11.78 -20.93
C GLN A 21 1.93 11.13 -19.58
N ASN A 22 1.58 11.95 -18.59
CA ASN A 22 1.23 11.48 -17.24
C ASN A 22 -0.24 10.99 -17.24
N TYR A 23 -0.46 9.76 -16.77
CA TYR A 23 -1.76 9.11 -16.66
C TYR A 23 -2.17 8.85 -15.21
N THR A 24 -1.43 9.38 -14.24
CA THR A 24 -1.78 9.24 -12.83
C THR A 24 -3.09 9.95 -12.55
N MET A 25 -3.90 9.34 -11.70
CA MET A 25 -5.05 9.99 -11.12
C MET A 25 -4.60 11.20 -10.29
N PRO A 26 -5.40 12.27 -10.24
CA PRO A 26 -5.20 13.31 -9.25
C PRO A 26 -5.08 12.68 -7.86
N HIS A 27 -4.06 13.10 -7.12
CA HIS A 27 -3.75 12.56 -5.79
C HIS A 27 -3.11 13.63 -4.91
N PRO A 28 -3.10 13.46 -3.57
CA PRO A 28 -2.47 14.42 -2.68
C PRO A 28 -0.97 14.57 -2.94
N ILE A 29 -0.47 15.80 -2.89
CA ILE A 29 0.96 16.10 -2.91
C ILE A 29 1.32 16.72 -1.56
N TRP A 30 2.16 16.02 -0.81
CA TRP A 30 2.51 16.37 0.56
C TRP A 30 3.63 17.40 0.61
N ASN A 31 3.51 18.37 1.51
CA ASN A 31 4.59 19.28 1.82
C ASN A 31 5.54 18.69 2.89
N LYS A 32 6.77 19.24 2.99
CA LYS A 32 7.79 18.75 3.93
C LYS A 32 7.28 18.66 5.39
N PRO A 33 6.60 19.68 5.96
CA PRO A 33 6.00 19.57 7.29
C PRO A 33 5.04 18.39 7.45
N GLU A 34 4.17 18.13 6.48
CA GLU A 34 3.20 17.02 6.50
C GLU A 34 3.88 15.66 6.52
N LEU A 35 5.00 15.50 5.80
CA LEU A 35 5.78 14.27 5.77
C LEU A 35 6.41 13.91 7.12
N GLU A 36 6.78 14.92 7.91
CA GLU A 36 7.37 14.73 9.25
C GLU A 36 6.29 14.58 10.33
N GLN A 37 5.12 15.21 10.14
CA GLN A 37 3.99 15.18 11.07
C GLN A 37 3.04 14.03 10.76
N VAL A 38 3.52 12.80 10.91
CA VAL A 38 2.70 11.58 10.84
C VAL A 38 2.51 11.00 12.24
N SER A 39 1.26 10.77 12.61
CA SER A 39 0.87 10.28 13.92
C SER A 39 0.65 8.75 13.93
N LEU A 40 1.06 8.08 15.00
CA LEU A 40 0.78 6.66 15.24
C LEU A 40 -0.54 6.48 16.02
N GLU A 41 -1.58 7.21 15.61
CA GLU A 41 -2.87 7.15 16.27
C GLU A 41 -3.58 5.82 15.99
N HIS A 42 -4.16 5.25 17.04
CA HIS A 42 -5.00 4.08 16.96
C HIS A 42 -6.47 4.46 17.14
N LYS A 43 -7.34 4.00 16.24
CA LYS A 43 -8.78 4.18 16.38
C LYS A 43 -9.40 3.08 17.24
N PRO A 44 -9.98 3.40 18.41
CA PRO A 44 -10.60 2.39 19.27
C PRO A 44 -11.68 1.59 18.54
N ALA A 45 -11.68 0.27 18.76
CA ALA A 45 -12.76 -0.61 18.31
C ALA A 45 -13.98 -0.43 19.22
N LEU A 46 -15.13 -0.06 18.65
CA LEU A 46 -16.35 0.23 19.42
C LEU A 46 -17.44 -0.81 19.17
N THR A 47 -17.65 -1.18 17.91
CA THR A 47 -18.66 -2.17 17.53
C THR A 47 -18.07 -3.58 17.48
N PHE A 48 -18.91 -4.61 17.46
CA PHE A 48 -18.46 -5.99 17.24
C PHE A 48 -17.66 -6.13 15.93
N GLY A 49 -18.11 -5.47 14.87
CA GLY A 49 -17.41 -5.45 13.58
C GLY A 49 -16.03 -4.80 13.66
N ASP A 50 -15.89 -3.74 14.47
CA ASP A 50 -14.58 -3.10 14.67
C ASP A 50 -13.63 -4.01 15.46
N HIS A 51 -14.12 -4.68 16.50
CA HIS A 51 -13.31 -5.64 17.26
C HIS A 51 -12.86 -6.80 16.37
N PHE A 52 -13.77 -7.35 15.57
CA PHE A 52 -13.43 -8.37 14.58
C PHE A 52 -12.34 -7.87 13.62
N ALA A 53 -12.52 -6.69 13.02
CA ALA A 53 -11.57 -6.11 12.07
C ALA A 53 -10.19 -5.92 12.71
N TYR A 54 -10.13 -5.37 13.93
CA TYR A 54 -8.89 -5.16 14.65
C TYR A 54 -8.16 -6.49 14.91
N TYR A 55 -8.82 -7.44 15.57
CA TYR A 55 -8.18 -8.72 15.90
C TYR A 55 -7.81 -9.51 14.65
N PHE A 56 -8.60 -9.40 13.58
CA PHE A 56 -8.27 -10.00 12.29
C PHE A 56 -6.95 -9.45 11.75
N ILE A 57 -6.78 -8.13 11.67
CA ILE A 57 -5.54 -7.50 11.20
C ILE A 57 -4.36 -7.83 12.11
N GLN A 58 -4.53 -7.75 13.44
CA GLN A 58 -3.47 -8.12 14.38
C GLN A 58 -3.03 -9.59 14.18
N SER A 59 -3.98 -10.51 13.96
CA SER A 59 -3.67 -11.91 13.68
C SER A 59 -2.90 -12.07 12.36
N MET A 60 -3.34 -11.39 11.30
CA MET A 60 -2.67 -11.42 9.99
C MET A 60 -1.26 -10.85 10.07
N ARG A 61 -1.07 -9.71 10.76
CA ARG A 61 0.24 -9.10 10.97
C ARG A 61 1.18 -10.06 11.69
N VAL A 62 0.76 -10.65 12.80
CA VAL A 62 1.58 -11.60 13.56
C VAL A 62 1.94 -12.81 12.69
N GLY A 63 0.98 -13.40 11.99
CA GLY A 63 1.22 -14.54 11.10
C GLY A 63 2.21 -14.21 10.00
N PHE A 64 2.02 -13.07 9.32
CA PHE A 64 2.89 -12.64 8.23
C PHE A 64 4.30 -12.27 8.72
N ASP A 65 4.43 -11.57 9.84
CA ASP A 65 5.71 -11.19 10.43
C ASP A 65 6.55 -12.43 10.79
N VAL A 66 5.90 -13.48 11.30
CA VAL A 66 6.54 -14.76 11.60
C VAL A 66 6.93 -15.50 10.32
N MET A 67 6.00 -15.68 9.38
CA MET A 67 6.25 -16.44 8.14
C MET A 67 7.29 -15.77 7.23
N SER A 68 7.30 -14.44 7.17
CA SER A 68 8.29 -13.67 6.39
C SER A 68 9.68 -13.67 7.05
N GLY A 69 9.79 -14.14 8.30
CA GLY A 69 11.02 -14.06 9.09
C GLY A 69 11.44 -12.63 9.38
N TYR A 70 10.47 -11.73 9.47
CA TYR A 70 10.60 -10.34 9.90
C TYR A 70 10.64 -10.25 11.42
N LYS A 71 9.71 -10.95 12.09
CA LYS A 71 9.73 -11.10 13.55
C LYS A 71 10.71 -12.18 13.95
N LYS A 72 11.60 -11.84 14.88
CA LYS A 72 12.46 -12.79 15.55
C LYS A 72 11.62 -13.72 16.43
N ILE A 73 11.68 -15.01 16.14
CA ILE A 73 11.05 -16.08 16.93
C ILE A 73 12.07 -17.09 17.45
N ALA A 74 13.32 -17.04 16.97
CA ALA A 74 14.36 -17.98 17.37
C ALA A 74 15.70 -17.28 17.67
N PRO A 75 16.54 -17.81 18.58
CA PRO A 75 17.79 -17.18 19.00
C PRO A 75 18.83 -17.01 17.88
N PHE A 76 18.79 -17.86 16.86
CA PHE A 76 19.74 -17.85 15.73
C PHE A 76 19.39 -16.82 14.64
N GLN A 77 18.24 -16.15 14.72
CA GLN A 77 17.85 -15.12 13.77
C GLN A 77 18.54 -13.79 14.12
N SER A 78 19.11 -13.14 13.12
CA SER A 78 19.71 -11.81 13.27
C SER A 78 18.68 -10.78 13.72
N GLU A 79 19.09 -9.85 14.58
CA GLU A 79 18.32 -8.65 14.93
C GLU A 79 18.13 -7.71 13.71
N LEU A 80 19.05 -7.77 12.74
CA LEU A 80 19.01 -6.92 11.56
C LEU A 80 18.21 -7.59 10.44
N VAL A 81 17.18 -6.89 9.96
CA VAL A 81 16.42 -7.30 8.78
C VAL A 81 17.18 -6.85 7.54
N SER A 82 17.56 -7.79 6.68
CA SER A 82 18.30 -7.46 5.45
C SER A 82 17.44 -6.65 4.47
N GLU A 83 18.07 -5.82 3.63
CA GLU A 83 17.40 -5.08 2.55
C GLU A 83 16.52 -6.00 1.69
N LYS A 84 17.02 -7.21 1.38
CA LYS A 84 16.28 -8.22 0.63
C LYS A 84 14.95 -8.62 1.29
N LYS A 85 14.91 -8.72 2.62
CA LYS A 85 13.71 -9.06 3.40
C LYS A 85 12.76 -7.87 3.48
N TRP A 86 13.28 -6.67 3.73
CA TRP A 86 12.50 -5.43 3.72
C TRP A 86 11.75 -5.25 2.40
N ILE A 87 12.46 -5.34 1.27
CA ILE A 87 11.85 -5.19 -0.04
C ILE A 87 10.84 -6.32 -0.31
N ASN A 88 11.14 -7.57 0.05
CA ASN A 88 10.20 -8.68 -0.13
C ASN A 88 8.90 -8.48 0.66
N ARG A 89 9.02 -7.96 1.90
CA ARG A 89 7.89 -7.66 2.76
C ARG A 89 7.01 -6.61 2.09
N VAL A 90 7.58 -5.46 1.76
CA VAL A 90 6.83 -4.35 1.16
C VAL A 90 6.21 -4.78 -0.17
N LEU A 91 7.01 -5.32 -1.09
CA LEU A 91 6.50 -5.79 -2.39
C LEU A 91 5.32 -6.77 -2.27
N PHE A 92 5.30 -7.63 -1.25
CA PHE A 92 4.18 -8.55 -1.08
C PHE A 92 2.96 -7.82 -0.53
N LEU A 93 3.14 -7.00 0.50
CA LEU A 93 2.05 -6.24 1.12
C LEU A 93 1.42 -5.25 0.14
N GLU A 94 2.21 -4.52 -0.66
CA GLU A 94 1.67 -3.60 -1.67
C GLU A 94 0.84 -4.31 -2.75
N THR A 95 1.14 -5.58 -3.07
CA THR A 95 0.30 -6.35 -4.02
C THR A 95 -1.06 -6.72 -3.45
N VAL A 96 -1.19 -6.69 -2.12
CA VAL A 96 -2.43 -6.95 -1.39
C VAL A 96 -3.13 -5.62 -1.10
N ALA A 97 -2.40 -4.58 -0.69
CA ALA A 97 -2.92 -3.25 -0.37
C ALA A 97 -3.62 -2.57 -1.57
N GLY A 98 -3.15 -2.79 -2.80
CA GLY A 98 -3.84 -2.26 -4.00
C GLY A 98 -5.18 -2.92 -4.36
N VAL A 99 -5.64 -3.94 -3.61
CA VAL A 99 -6.89 -4.68 -3.92
C VAL A 99 -8.16 -4.06 -3.31
N PRO A 100 -8.20 -3.70 -2.00
CA PRO A 100 -9.40 -3.20 -1.35
C PRO A 100 -10.03 -1.98 -2.02
N GLY A 101 -9.25 -0.93 -2.28
CA GLY A 101 -9.72 0.28 -2.97
C GLY A 101 -10.34 -0.04 -4.34
N PHE A 102 -9.68 -0.90 -5.13
CA PHE A 102 -10.18 -1.32 -6.45
C PHE A 102 -11.52 -2.06 -6.34
N VAL A 103 -11.62 -3.05 -5.45
CA VAL A 103 -12.84 -3.85 -5.28
C VAL A 103 -13.97 -2.98 -4.71
N ALA A 104 -13.69 -2.13 -3.73
CA ALA A 104 -14.66 -1.22 -3.13
C ALA A 104 -15.16 -0.19 -4.17
N GLY A 105 -14.25 0.44 -4.91
CA GLY A 105 -14.55 1.36 -6.00
C GLY A 105 -15.41 0.72 -7.09
N MET A 106 -15.07 -0.51 -7.51
CA MET A 106 -15.88 -1.29 -8.45
C MET A 106 -17.30 -1.54 -7.93
N HIS A 107 -17.46 -1.98 -6.67
CA HIS A 107 -18.79 -2.24 -6.09
C HIS A 107 -19.66 -0.99 -6.03
N ARG A 108 -19.06 0.14 -5.64
CA ARG A 108 -19.73 1.45 -5.61
C ARG A 108 -20.08 1.94 -7.00
N HIS A 109 -19.17 1.81 -7.96
CA HIS A 109 -19.40 2.13 -9.37
C HIS A 109 -20.60 1.36 -9.92
N LEU A 110 -20.61 0.04 -9.79
CA LEU A 110 -21.72 -0.79 -10.23
C LEU A 110 -23.02 -0.45 -9.48
N ARG A 111 -22.94 0.03 -8.23
CA ARG A 111 -24.12 0.43 -7.43
C ARG A 111 -24.70 1.74 -7.93
N SER A 112 -23.86 2.71 -8.22
CA SER A 112 -24.23 3.98 -8.84
C SER A 112 -24.91 3.73 -10.19
N LEU A 113 -24.34 2.85 -11.02
CA LEU A 113 -24.91 2.48 -12.32
C LEU A 113 -26.28 1.82 -12.19
N ARG A 114 -26.42 0.75 -11.40
CA ARG A 114 -27.70 0.02 -11.27
C ARG A 114 -28.76 0.76 -10.47
N GLY A 115 -28.36 1.75 -9.67
CA GLY A 115 -29.23 2.58 -8.86
C GLY A 115 -29.54 3.95 -9.47
N MET A 116 -28.86 4.33 -10.57
CA MET A 116 -28.99 5.61 -11.27
C MET A 116 -28.82 6.81 -10.33
N LYS A 117 -27.84 6.71 -9.41
CA LYS A 117 -27.56 7.69 -8.35
C LYS A 117 -26.13 8.19 -8.43
N ARG A 118 -25.91 9.44 -8.04
CA ARG A 118 -24.57 10.00 -7.81
C ARG A 118 -23.87 9.26 -6.67
N ASP A 119 -22.58 9.01 -6.83
CA ASP A 119 -21.75 8.32 -5.84
C ASP A 119 -21.22 9.23 -4.72
N GLN A 120 -21.19 10.54 -4.96
CA GLN A 120 -20.70 11.56 -4.03
C GLN A 120 -19.16 11.60 -3.85
N GLY A 121 -18.40 11.10 -4.85
CA GLY A 121 -16.95 11.30 -4.95
C GLY A 121 -16.09 10.17 -4.38
N TRP A 122 -16.70 9.12 -3.84
CA TRP A 122 -16.02 8.00 -3.19
C TRP A 122 -15.38 7.02 -4.17
N ILE A 123 -15.96 6.82 -5.37
CA ILE A 123 -15.36 5.96 -6.41
C ILE A 123 -13.97 6.47 -6.78
N HIS A 124 -13.81 7.79 -6.92
CA HIS A 124 -12.53 8.37 -7.28
C HIS A 124 -11.49 8.08 -6.20
N THR A 125 -11.75 8.44 -4.94
CA THR A 125 -10.80 8.20 -3.83
C THR A 125 -10.42 6.73 -3.67
N LEU A 126 -11.37 5.80 -3.80
CA LEU A 126 -11.05 4.37 -3.67
C LEU A 126 -10.22 3.82 -4.83
N LEU A 127 -10.43 4.32 -6.05
CA LEU A 127 -9.61 3.94 -7.20
C LEU A 127 -8.23 4.63 -7.17
N GLU A 128 -8.17 5.83 -6.58
CA GLU A 128 -6.94 6.58 -6.34
C GLU A 128 -6.06 5.83 -5.34
N GLU A 129 -6.60 5.47 -4.18
CA GLU A 129 -5.96 4.62 -3.18
C GLU A 129 -5.38 3.35 -3.84
N ALA A 130 -6.18 2.65 -4.65
CA ALA A 130 -5.70 1.44 -5.34
C ALA A 130 -4.57 1.70 -6.36
N GLU A 131 -4.57 2.87 -7.01
CA GLU A 131 -3.44 3.28 -7.85
C GLU A 131 -2.22 3.66 -7.02
N ASN A 132 -2.41 4.37 -5.92
CA ASN A 132 -1.37 4.83 -5.01
C ASN A 132 -0.57 3.65 -4.45
N GLU A 133 -1.24 2.64 -3.92
CA GLU A 133 -0.64 1.37 -3.46
C GLU A 133 0.13 0.64 -4.59
N ARG A 134 -0.38 0.72 -5.83
CA ARG A 134 0.34 0.17 -7.00
C ARG A 134 1.61 0.97 -7.28
N ILE A 135 1.63 2.29 -7.07
CA ILE A 135 2.83 3.11 -7.20
C ILE A 135 3.84 2.80 -6.09
N HIS A 136 3.40 2.49 -4.86
CA HIS A 136 4.26 1.93 -3.81
C HIS A 136 4.98 0.68 -4.32
N LEU A 137 4.22 -0.29 -4.83
CA LEU A 137 4.77 -1.52 -5.40
C LEU A 137 5.81 -1.24 -6.51
N LEU A 138 5.47 -0.40 -7.48
CA LEU A 138 6.32 -0.09 -8.64
C LEU A 138 7.62 0.61 -8.20
N THR A 139 7.55 1.47 -7.18
CA THR A 139 8.69 2.15 -6.58
C THR A 139 9.73 1.15 -6.07
N PHE A 140 9.31 0.12 -5.31
CA PHE A 140 10.23 -0.88 -4.78
C PHE A 140 10.65 -1.94 -5.81
N LEU A 141 9.88 -2.17 -6.88
CA LEU A 141 10.27 -3.06 -7.98
C LEU A 141 11.48 -2.55 -8.75
N ASN A 142 11.69 -1.23 -8.80
CA ASN A 142 12.90 -0.62 -9.36
C ASN A 142 14.16 -0.97 -8.57
N ILE A 143 14.03 -1.37 -7.30
CA ILE A 143 15.14 -1.75 -6.44
C ILE A 143 15.49 -3.23 -6.63
N LYS A 144 14.49 -4.09 -6.77
CA LYS A 144 14.69 -5.54 -6.84
C LYS A 144 13.64 -6.25 -7.69
N LYS A 145 14.11 -7.11 -8.58
CA LYS A 145 13.26 -8.01 -9.36
C LYS A 145 12.81 -9.22 -8.53
N PRO A 146 11.50 -9.47 -8.36
CA PRO A 146 11.02 -10.64 -7.64
C PRO A 146 11.31 -11.96 -8.37
N SER A 147 11.48 -13.04 -7.62
CA SER A 147 11.66 -14.38 -8.18
C SER A 147 10.35 -14.94 -8.75
N LEU A 148 10.43 -15.98 -9.59
CA LEU A 148 9.24 -16.64 -10.12
C LEU A 148 8.34 -17.19 -9.01
N ILE A 149 8.93 -17.80 -7.98
CA ILE A 149 8.19 -18.33 -6.82
C ILE A 149 7.42 -17.23 -6.10
N PHE A 150 8.07 -16.07 -5.86
CA PHE A 150 7.41 -14.92 -5.24
C PHE A 150 6.20 -14.46 -6.06
N ARG A 151 6.37 -14.34 -7.38
CA ARG A 151 5.30 -13.90 -8.29
C ARG A 151 4.14 -14.88 -8.36
N THR A 152 4.41 -16.19 -8.38
CA THR A 152 3.37 -17.21 -8.27
C THR A 152 2.61 -17.09 -6.96
N GLY A 153 3.31 -16.84 -5.85
CA GLY A 153 2.70 -16.57 -4.55
C GLY A 153 1.74 -15.36 -4.58
N VAL A 154 2.16 -14.27 -5.22
CA VAL A 154 1.31 -13.07 -5.40
C VAL A 154 0.04 -13.40 -6.20
N VAL A 155 0.16 -14.12 -7.33
CA VAL A 155 -1.01 -14.50 -8.14
C VAL A 155 -2.01 -15.33 -7.33
N LEU A 156 -1.52 -16.30 -6.57
CA LEU A 156 -2.37 -17.14 -5.72
C LEU A 156 -3.03 -16.30 -4.62
N ALA A 157 -2.27 -15.45 -3.93
CA ALA A 157 -2.79 -14.57 -2.88
C ALA A 157 -3.88 -13.64 -3.42
N GLN A 158 -3.63 -12.96 -4.56
CA GLN A 158 -4.59 -12.05 -5.18
C GLN A 158 -5.85 -12.76 -5.67
N THR A 159 -5.71 -13.95 -6.28
CA THR A 159 -6.88 -14.72 -6.76
C THR A 159 -7.85 -15.01 -5.62
N TRP A 160 -7.34 -15.45 -4.47
CA TRP A 160 -8.16 -15.70 -3.29
C TRP A 160 -8.66 -14.41 -2.64
N TYR A 161 -7.78 -13.41 -2.51
CA TYR A 161 -8.09 -12.20 -1.77
C TYR A 161 -9.14 -11.32 -2.47
N VAL A 162 -9.06 -11.16 -3.80
CA VAL A 162 -10.07 -10.43 -4.58
C VAL A 162 -11.44 -11.07 -4.42
N ALA A 163 -11.53 -12.40 -4.50
CA ALA A 163 -12.79 -13.12 -4.34
C ALA A 163 -13.35 -12.98 -2.90
N LEU A 164 -12.51 -13.23 -1.89
CA LEU A 164 -12.90 -13.16 -0.48
C LEU A 164 -13.33 -11.74 -0.09
N PHE A 165 -12.52 -10.73 -0.43
CA PHE A 165 -12.82 -9.34 -0.12
C PHE A 165 -14.04 -8.84 -0.90
N GLY A 166 -14.22 -9.26 -2.15
CA GLY A 166 -15.42 -8.94 -2.93
C GLY A 166 -16.71 -9.46 -2.30
N VAL A 167 -16.72 -10.72 -1.86
CA VAL A 167 -17.86 -11.30 -1.13
C VAL A 167 -18.05 -10.57 0.20
N ALA A 168 -17.00 -10.34 0.98
CA ALA A 168 -17.09 -9.63 2.24
C ALA A 168 -17.65 -8.20 2.07
N TYR A 169 -17.18 -7.46 1.06
CA TYR A 169 -17.61 -6.09 0.77
C TYR A 169 -19.07 -6.01 0.33
N MET A 170 -19.59 -7.05 -0.33
CA MET A 170 -20.99 -7.14 -0.71
C MET A 170 -21.91 -7.13 0.52
N PHE A 171 -21.53 -7.83 1.59
CA PHE A 171 -22.37 -8.00 2.78
C PHE A 171 -22.01 -7.04 3.93
N TRP A 172 -20.73 -6.73 4.12
CA TRP A 172 -20.22 -5.97 5.26
C TRP A 172 -19.21 -4.88 4.85
N PRO A 173 -19.58 -3.93 3.97
CA PRO A 173 -18.64 -2.92 3.48
C PRO A 173 -18.06 -2.04 4.60
N ARG A 174 -18.84 -1.75 5.65
CA ARG A 174 -18.34 -1.03 6.84
C ARG A 174 -17.19 -1.77 7.52
N VAL A 175 -17.32 -3.09 7.70
CA VAL A 175 -16.28 -3.91 8.34
C VAL A 175 -15.07 -4.00 7.42
N CYS A 176 -15.25 -4.13 6.11
CA CYS A 176 -14.15 -4.08 5.15
C CYS A 176 -13.35 -2.78 5.22
N HIS A 177 -14.00 -1.61 5.23
CA HIS A 177 -13.30 -0.34 5.41
C HIS A 177 -12.60 -0.26 6.78
N ARG A 178 -13.20 -0.81 7.84
CA ARG A 178 -12.53 -0.86 9.15
C ARG A 178 -11.31 -1.78 9.14
N ILE A 179 -11.35 -2.90 8.42
CA ILE A 179 -10.21 -3.80 8.21
C ILE A 179 -9.08 -3.06 7.50
N VAL A 180 -9.39 -2.32 6.42
CA VAL A 180 -8.39 -1.52 5.70
C VAL A 180 -7.82 -0.44 6.61
N GLY A 181 -8.65 0.33 7.32
CA GLY A 181 -8.14 1.36 8.25
C GLY A 181 -7.16 0.80 9.28
N TYR A 182 -7.45 -0.38 9.86
CA TYR A 182 -6.49 -1.04 10.76
C TYR A 182 -5.27 -1.62 10.03
N LEU A 183 -5.40 -2.06 8.78
CA LEU A 183 -4.25 -2.47 7.96
C LEU A 183 -3.30 -1.27 7.77
N GLU A 184 -3.83 -0.09 7.48
CA GLU A 184 -3.03 1.12 7.27
C GLU A 184 -2.43 1.67 8.56
N GLU A 185 -3.10 1.55 9.71
CA GLU A 185 -2.45 1.79 11.00
C GLU A 185 -1.17 0.94 11.16
N GLU A 186 -1.23 -0.33 10.73
CA GLU A 186 -0.09 -1.23 10.76
C GLU A 186 0.97 -0.87 9.71
N ALA A 187 0.56 -0.38 8.54
CA ALA A 187 1.44 0.13 7.49
C ALA A 187 2.21 1.39 7.95
N VAL A 188 1.53 2.39 8.53
CA VAL A 188 2.15 3.60 9.11
C VAL A 188 3.19 3.20 10.17
N LYS A 189 2.88 2.24 11.05
CA LYS A 189 3.84 1.70 12.04
C LYS A 189 5.04 1.05 11.36
N THR A 190 4.82 0.26 10.31
CA THR A 190 5.89 -0.42 9.57
C THR A 190 6.80 0.56 8.84
N TYR A 191 6.25 1.57 8.17
CA TYR A 191 7.05 2.58 7.47
C TYR A 191 7.76 3.53 8.44
N THR A 192 7.16 3.87 9.58
CA THR A 192 7.86 4.61 10.64
C THR A 192 9.07 3.82 11.15
N HIS A 193 8.92 2.51 11.38
CA HIS A 193 10.05 1.66 11.76
C HIS A 193 11.09 1.56 10.63
N MET A 194 10.67 1.48 9.37
CA MET A 194 11.58 1.48 8.22
C MET A 194 12.40 2.77 8.15
N ILE A 195 11.79 3.93 8.35
CA ILE A 195 12.49 5.23 8.39
C ILE A 195 13.58 5.23 9.46
N HIS A 196 13.25 4.79 10.68
CA HIS A 196 14.25 4.67 11.75
C HIS A 196 15.38 3.70 11.39
N GLU A 197 15.07 2.60 10.70
CA GLU A 197 16.08 1.65 10.24
C GLU A 197 16.95 2.21 9.11
N ILE A 198 16.40 3.05 8.22
CA ILE A 198 17.18 3.77 7.20
C ILE A 198 18.11 4.79 7.88
N GLU A 199 17.63 5.50 8.89
CA GLU A 199 18.43 6.52 9.60
C GLU A 199 19.50 5.90 10.51
N ARG A 200 19.31 4.66 10.97
CA ARG A 200 20.26 3.97 11.84
C ARG A 200 21.52 3.53 11.11
N GLU A 201 22.66 4.12 11.48
CA GLU A 201 23.97 3.71 10.99
C GLU A 201 24.23 2.21 11.25
N GLY A 202 24.77 1.52 10.25
CA GLY A 202 25.01 0.08 10.30
C GLY A 202 23.77 -0.79 10.02
N SER A 203 22.58 -0.22 9.85
CA SER A 203 21.42 -0.98 9.36
C SER A 203 21.64 -1.45 7.92
N PRO A 204 21.14 -2.65 7.53
CA PRO A 204 21.25 -3.14 6.16
C PRO A 204 20.59 -2.26 5.09
N ILE A 205 19.72 -1.32 5.48
CA ILE A 205 19.07 -0.37 4.58
C ILE A 205 19.53 1.09 4.79
N HIS A 206 20.59 1.32 5.57
CA HIS A 206 21.09 2.66 5.85
C HIS A 206 21.52 3.43 4.59
N SER A 207 21.98 2.72 3.56
CA SER A 207 22.35 3.31 2.27
C SER A 207 21.20 4.04 1.56
N TRP A 208 19.95 3.84 1.99
CA TRP A 208 18.78 4.53 1.43
C TRP A 208 18.71 6.02 1.80
N THR A 209 19.49 6.46 2.79
CA THR A 209 19.70 7.89 3.12
C THR A 209 20.40 8.67 2.01
N THR A 210 21.12 8.00 1.11
CA THR A 210 21.90 8.63 0.04
C THR A 210 21.59 8.06 -1.35
N ARG A 211 20.90 6.93 -1.41
CA ARG A 211 20.45 6.34 -2.67
C ARG A 211 19.34 7.18 -3.27
N LYS A 212 19.60 7.74 -4.46
CA LYS A 212 18.63 8.52 -5.21
C LYS A 212 17.34 7.74 -5.48
N ALA A 213 16.21 8.43 -5.33
CA ALA A 213 14.91 7.95 -5.78
C ALA A 213 14.89 7.81 -7.30
N ASN A 214 14.00 6.95 -7.80
CA ASN A 214 13.78 6.83 -9.24
C ASN A 214 12.93 8.01 -9.74
N GLU A 215 13.07 8.36 -11.02
CA GLU A 215 12.40 9.53 -11.61
C GLU A 215 10.87 9.47 -11.50
N HIS A 216 10.28 8.28 -11.65
CA HIS A 216 8.83 8.13 -11.53
C HIS A 216 8.31 8.43 -10.12
N SER A 217 9.03 8.00 -9.08
CA SER A 217 8.69 8.32 -7.69
C SER A 217 8.84 9.83 -7.42
N ILE A 218 9.91 10.45 -7.94
CA ILE A 218 10.11 11.90 -7.80
C ILE A 218 8.96 12.67 -8.45
N GLU A 219 8.57 12.28 -9.66
CA GLU A 219 7.47 12.92 -10.40
C GLU A 219 6.12 12.70 -9.70
N TYR A 220 5.82 11.47 -9.28
CA TYR A 220 4.56 11.12 -8.63
C TYR A 220 4.34 11.93 -7.36
N TRP A 221 5.28 11.88 -6.41
CA TRP A 221 5.15 12.60 -5.14
C TRP A 221 5.58 14.09 -5.21
N GLY A 222 5.93 14.60 -6.39
CA GLY A 222 6.40 15.99 -6.55
C GLY A 222 7.63 16.34 -5.71
N LEU A 223 8.55 15.38 -5.53
CA LEU A 223 9.74 15.53 -4.69
C LEU A 223 10.84 16.37 -5.36
N GLU A 224 11.82 16.79 -4.58
CA GLU A 224 13.02 17.46 -5.09
C GLU A 224 13.84 16.53 -6.00
N LYS A 225 14.55 17.08 -6.99
CA LYS A 225 15.24 16.30 -8.04
C LYS A 225 16.36 15.40 -7.50
N ASP A 226 16.88 15.70 -6.34
CA ASP A 226 17.92 14.96 -5.62
C ASP A 226 17.37 14.11 -4.47
N ALA A 227 16.03 13.99 -4.37
CA ALA A 227 15.38 13.17 -3.36
C ALA A 227 15.90 11.73 -3.34
N THR A 228 15.94 11.18 -2.14
CA THR A 228 16.47 9.86 -1.81
C THR A 228 15.35 8.86 -1.61
N LEU A 229 15.69 7.58 -1.45
CA LEU A 229 14.72 6.57 -1.06
C LEU A 229 14.12 6.83 0.32
N LEU A 230 14.84 7.50 1.23
CA LEU A 230 14.28 7.92 2.51
C LEU A 230 13.11 8.89 2.31
N ASP A 231 13.26 9.88 1.42
CA ASP A 231 12.22 10.87 1.14
C ASP A 231 10.98 10.21 0.52
N VAL A 232 11.18 9.23 -0.36
CA VAL A 232 10.10 8.42 -0.93
C VAL A 232 9.39 7.60 0.14
N VAL A 233 10.13 6.94 1.04
CA VAL A 233 9.51 6.18 2.14
C VAL A 233 8.72 7.08 3.09
N LYS A 234 9.15 8.33 3.31
CA LYS A 234 8.39 9.32 4.07
C LYS A 234 7.08 9.71 3.37
N ALA A 235 7.10 9.87 2.04
CA ALA A 235 5.90 10.14 1.25
C ALA A 235 4.91 8.97 1.29
N ILE A 236 5.40 7.74 1.08
CA ILE A 236 4.59 6.52 1.19
C ILE A 236 3.94 6.42 2.57
N ARG A 237 4.71 6.63 3.66
CA ARG A 237 4.14 6.64 5.02
C ARG A 237 2.97 7.63 5.16
N LYS A 238 3.04 8.78 4.48
CA LYS A 238 2.00 9.80 4.54
C LYS A 238 0.77 9.41 3.74
N ASP A 239 0.95 8.73 2.61
CA ASP A 239 -0.14 8.09 1.87
C ASP A 239 -0.89 7.09 2.76
N GLU A 240 -0.16 6.24 3.50
CA GLU A 240 -0.79 5.27 4.42
C GLU A 240 -1.57 5.94 5.55
N GLU A 241 -1.09 7.08 6.08
CA GLU A 241 -1.84 7.84 7.08
C GLU A 241 -3.14 8.40 6.48
N HIS A 242 -3.08 8.86 5.23
CA HIS A 242 -4.27 9.32 4.52
C HIS A 242 -5.26 8.17 4.27
N HIS A 243 -4.80 7.01 3.78
CA HIS A 243 -5.62 5.83 3.57
C HIS A 243 -6.26 5.33 4.87
N LYS A 244 -5.51 5.33 5.98
CA LYS A 244 -6.00 5.06 7.35
C LYS A 244 -7.19 5.96 7.68
N ASP A 245 -7.02 7.27 7.53
CA ASP A 245 -8.04 8.26 7.92
C ASP A 245 -9.28 8.16 7.04
N VAL A 246 -9.08 8.02 5.72
CA VAL A 246 -10.15 7.82 4.73
C VAL A 246 -10.98 6.59 5.08
N ASN A 247 -10.34 5.43 5.25
CA ASN A 247 -11.04 4.18 5.48
C ASN A 247 -11.71 4.13 6.86
N HIS A 248 -11.08 4.67 7.90
CA HIS A 248 -11.72 4.78 9.20
C HIS A 248 -12.93 5.72 9.20
N TYR A 249 -12.83 6.87 8.52
CA TYR A 249 -13.96 7.78 8.34
C TYR A 249 -15.09 7.08 7.58
N PHE A 250 -14.75 6.37 6.49
CA PHE A 250 -15.76 5.70 5.68
C PHE A 250 -16.43 4.54 6.42
N ALA A 251 -15.68 3.85 7.28
CA ALA A 251 -16.24 2.85 8.18
C ALA A 251 -17.20 3.49 9.19
N ASP A 252 -16.87 4.64 9.78
CA ASP A 252 -17.71 5.33 10.76
C ASP A 252 -19.09 5.71 10.21
N ASP A 253 -19.15 6.12 8.94
CA ASP A 253 -20.40 6.50 8.28
C ASP A 253 -20.48 5.97 6.84
N TYR A 254 -20.94 4.71 6.72
CA TYR A 254 -21.24 4.10 5.42
C TYR A 254 -22.70 4.33 4.98
N THR A 255 -23.28 5.52 5.25
CA THR A 255 -24.63 5.87 4.75
C THR A 255 -24.68 6.07 3.24
N GLN A 256 -23.53 6.33 2.61
CA GLN A 256 -23.38 6.58 1.17
C GLN A 256 -24.18 7.79 0.64
N SER A 257 -24.71 8.62 1.52
CA SER A 257 -25.51 9.80 1.17
C SER A 257 -24.72 11.10 1.28
N LYS A 258 -23.63 11.11 2.05
CA LYS A 258 -22.79 12.29 2.28
C LYS A 258 -21.71 12.43 1.20
N PRO A 259 -21.43 13.68 0.77
CA PRO A 259 -20.22 14.02 0.03
C PRO A 259 -18.97 13.44 0.68
N ASN A 260 -18.09 12.90 -0.14
CA ASN A 260 -16.74 12.56 0.27
C ASN A 260 -16.03 13.83 0.77
N PRO A 261 -15.58 13.90 2.03
CA PRO A 261 -14.89 15.08 2.56
C PRO A 261 -13.44 15.18 2.07
N PHE A 262 -12.89 14.11 1.46
CA PHE A 262 -11.52 14.05 0.99
C PHE A 262 -11.45 14.52 -0.48
N PRO A 263 -10.75 15.63 -0.79
CA PRO A 263 -10.64 16.13 -2.15
C PRO A 263 -9.70 15.26 -2.99
N PRO A 264 -9.87 15.23 -4.32
CA PRO A 264 -9.13 14.38 -5.26
C PRO A 264 -7.64 14.75 -5.44
N GLY A 265 -7.06 15.64 -4.63
CA GLY A 265 -5.66 16.07 -4.85
C GLY A 265 -5.45 16.90 -6.13
N LYS A 266 -4.21 16.91 -6.66
CA LYS A 266 -3.78 17.74 -7.80
C LYS A 266 -3.41 16.91 -9.02
#